data_AF-A0A3S4IWN6-F1
#
_entry.id   AF-A0A3S4IWN6-F1
#
_cell.length_a   1.000
_cell.length_b   1.000
_cell.length_c   1.000
_cell.angle_alpha   90.00
_cell.angle_beta   90.00
_cell.angle_gamma   90.00
#
_symmetry.space_group_name_H-M   'P 1'
#
loop_
_entity.id
_entity.type
_entity.pdbx_description
1 polymer ?
#
loop_
_entity_poly.entity_id
_entity_poly.type
_entity_poly.pdbx_seq_one_letter_code
_entity_poly.pdbx_strand_id
1 'polypeptide(L)'
;MVELIIAVLVLANPVSRWLGLAGGVLAFLTPFVTLSFLITTPEAWVMPLGDAHYGFPYLSGAGRLVLKDTLMLAGAVMIMADSARSLLLQRQ
;
A
#
# COMPACT_ATOMS: atom_id res chain seq x y z
N MET A 1 -2.76 1.87 12.87
CA MET A 1 -4.20 2.16 13.11
C MET A 1 -4.89 2.56 11.81
N VAL A 2 -4.26 3.39 10.96
CA VAL A 2 -4.83 3.82 9.67
C VAL A 2 -5.10 2.64 8.72
N GLU A 3 -4.20 1.66 8.60
CA GLU A 3 -4.42 0.53 7.69
C GLU A 3 -5.62 -0.34 8.07
N LEU A 4 -5.96 -0.43 9.36
CA LEU A 4 -7.15 -1.16 9.82
C LEU A 4 -8.44 -0.48 9.37
N ILE A 5 -8.49 0.84 9.42
CA ILE A 5 -9.65 1.61 8.95
C ILE A 5 -9.81 1.41 7.44
N ILE A 6 -8.71 1.49 6.70
CA ILE A 6 -8.69 1.26 5.25
C ILE A 6 -9.15 -0.17 4.92
N ALA A 7 -8.67 -1.18 5.66
CA ALA A 7 -9.09 -2.55 5.48
C ALA A 7 -10.60 -2.75 5.71
N VAL A 8 -11.16 -2.13 6.76
CA VAL A 8 -12.61 -2.16 7.03
C VAL A 8 -13.40 -1.47 5.91
N LEU A 9 -12.93 -0.32 5.42
CA LEU A 9 -13.58 0.38 4.29
C LEU A 9 -13.56 -0.46 3.01
N VAL A 10 -12.46 -1.15 2.72
CA VAL A 10 -12.35 -2.09 1.61
C VAL A 10 -13.32 -3.27 1.79
N LEU A 11 -13.39 -3.85 2.98
CA LEU A 11 -14.32 -4.95 3.29
C LEU A 11 -15.79 -4.53 3.23
N ALA A 12 -16.09 -3.24 3.37
CA ALA A 12 -17.42 -2.68 3.21
C ALA A 12 -17.88 -2.60 1.73
N ASN A 13 -17.03 -2.94 0.75
CA ASN A 13 -17.36 -2.92 -0.67
C ASN A 13 -18.65 -3.66 -1.07
N PRO A 14 -18.99 -4.85 -0.52
CA PRO A 14 -20.25 -5.55 -0.83
C PRO A 14 -21.49 -4.79 -0.33
N VAL A 15 -21.37 -4.03 0.75
CA VAL A 15 -22.47 -3.26 1.35
C VAL A 15 -22.62 -1.90 0.68
N SER A 16 -21.51 -1.25 0.37
CA SER A 16 -21.49 0.02 -0.36
C SER A 16 -20.26 0.09 -1.26
N ARG A 17 -20.50 0.01 -2.57
CA ARG A 17 -19.48 0.13 -3.63
C ARG A 17 -18.71 1.44 -3.55
N TRP A 18 -19.35 2.52 -3.06
CA TRP A 18 -18.68 3.81 -2.83
C TRP A 18 -17.69 3.77 -1.67
N LEU A 19 -18.04 3.08 -0.57
CA LEU A 19 -17.12 2.90 0.56
C LEU A 19 -15.94 2.00 0.18
N GLY A 20 -16.22 0.93 -0.58
CA GLY A 20 -15.19 0.06 -1.14
C GLY A 20 -14.21 0.81 -2.06
N LEU A 21 -14.73 1.67 -2.95
CA LEU A 21 -13.92 2.52 -3.80
C LEU A 21 -13.07 3.51 -2.98
N ALA A 22 -13.66 4.19 -2.00
CA ALA A 22 -12.94 5.11 -1.12
C ALA A 22 -11.83 4.38 -0.33
N GLY A 23 -12.13 3.20 0.21
CA GLY A 23 -11.16 2.33 0.86
C GLY A 23 -10.03 1.92 -0.09
N GLY A 24 -10.36 1.54 -1.33
CA GLY A 24 -9.39 1.20 -2.37
C GLY A 24 -8.47 2.36 -2.72
N VAL A 25 -9.00 3.58 -2.88
CA VAL A 25 -8.20 4.79 -3.15
C VAL A 25 -7.27 5.10 -1.98
N LEU A 26 -7.77 5.03 -0.75
CA LEU A 26 -6.94 5.26 0.44
C LEU A 26 -5.83 4.21 0.55
N ALA A 27 -6.15 2.93 0.30
CA ALA A 27 -5.19 1.83 0.27
C ALA A 27 -4.13 1.99 -0.83
N PHE A 28 -4.49 2.60 -1.95
CA PHE A 28 -3.58 2.91 -3.04
C PHE A 28 -2.64 4.07 -2.70
N LEU A 29 -3.12 5.10 -2.01
CA LEU A 29 -2.33 6.29 -1.68
C LEU A 29 -1.36 6.09 -0.51
N THR A 30 -1.74 5.28 0.49
CA THR A 30 -0.91 5.09 1.70
C THR A 30 0.51 4.58 1.40
N PRO A 31 0.69 3.57 0.52
CA PRO A 31 2.00 3.06 0.13
C PRO A 31 2.94 4.11 -0.46
N PHE A 32 2.46 5.17 -1.09
CA PHE A 32 3.35 6.21 -1.61
C PHE A 32 4.09 6.94 -0.49
N VAL A 33 3.44 7.14 0.65
CA VAL A 33 4.07 7.78 1.81
C VAL A 33 5.13 6.87 2.42
N THR A 34 4.84 5.57 2.55
CA THR A 34 5.76 4.62 3.17
C THR A 34 6.91 4.22 2.24
N LEU A 35 6.65 4.04 0.94
CA LEU A 35 7.68 3.81 -0.07
C LEU A 35 8.61 5.01 -0.22
N SER A 36 8.12 6.23 0.01
CA SER A 36 8.97 7.42 0.03
C SER A 36 10.09 7.32 1.08
N PHE A 37 9.89 6.58 2.18
CA PHE A 37 10.93 6.38 3.20
C PHE A 37 12.13 5.57 2.70
N LEU A 38 11.97 4.71 1.69
CA LEU A 38 13.11 4.03 1.08
C LEU A 38 14.08 5.02 0.42
N ILE A 39 13.56 6.16 -0.07
CA ILE A 39 14.35 7.19 -0.74
C ILE A 39 14.83 8.25 0.25
N THR A 40 13.93 8.70 1.14
CA THR A 40 14.22 9.82 2.04
C THR A 40 14.94 9.40 3.32
N THR A 41 14.89 8.13 3.70
CA THR A 41 15.45 7.64 4.97
C THR A 41 16.58 6.64 4.70
N PRO A 42 17.86 7.03 4.87
CA PRO A 42 18.99 6.13 4.65
C PRO A 42 18.98 4.90 5.57
N GLU A 43 18.34 5.00 6.74
CA GLU A 43 18.19 3.89 7.71
C GLU A 43 17.25 2.77 7.24
N ALA A 44 16.53 2.98 6.14
CA ALA A 44 15.80 1.91 5.47
C ALA A 44 16.76 0.86 4.87
N TRP A 45 18.02 1.25 4.63
CA TRP A 45 19.06 0.39 4.07
C TRP A 45 19.99 -0.13 5.17
N VAL A 46 20.68 -1.25 4.89
CA VAL A 46 21.70 -1.77 5.81
C VAL A 46 22.88 -0.78 5.85
N MET A 47 23.17 -0.28 7.06
CA MET A 47 24.27 0.65 7.30
C MET A 47 25.65 -0.01 7.09
N PRO A 48 26.67 0.76 6.66
CA PRO A 48 28.03 0.27 6.51
C PRO A 48 28.71 0.11 7.88
N LEU A 49 28.51 -1.04 8.54
CA LEU A 49 29.17 -1.39 9.82
C LEU A 49 30.52 -2.11 9.63
N GLY A 50 31.06 -2.12 8.41
CA GLY A 50 32.30 -2.83 8.06
C GLY A 50 32.10 -4.17 7.35
N ASP A 51 30.85 -4.58 7.11
CA ASP A 51 30.51 -5.73 6.26
C ASP A 51 30.54 -5.37 4.77
N ALA A 52 30.75 -6.37 3.91
CA ALA A 52 30.73 -6.20 2.45
C ALA A 52 29.30 -6.02 1.87
N HIS A 53 28.26 -6.30 2.67
CA HIS A 53 26.86 -6.25 2.27
C HIS A 53 26.13 -5.08 2.95
N TYR A 54 26.25 -3.88 2.38
CA TYR A 54 25.62 -2.67 2.86
C TYR A 54 25.03 -1.86 1.70
N GLY A 55 24.08 -0.97 2.01
CA GLY A 55 23.40 -0.16 1.00
C GLY A 55 22.45 -0.96 0.10
N PHE A 56 22.05 -0.38 -1.03
CA PHE A 56 21.14 -1.01 -1.99
C PHE A 56 21.76 -2.32 -2.55
N PRO A 57 21.02 -3.44 -2.64
CA PRO A 57 19.57 -3.63 -2.41
C PRO A 57 19.21 -4.18 -1.01
N TYR A 58 20.10 -4.11 -0.03
CA TYR A 58 19.91 -4.70 1.30
C TYR A 58 19.05 -3.82 2.20
N LEU A 59 17.86 -4.31 2.55
CA LEU A 59 16.91 -3.63 3.42
C LEU A 59 17.18 -3.96 4.90
N SER A 60 17.19 -2.91 5.73
CA SER A 60 17.20 -3.05 7.18
C SER A 60 15.91 -3.71 7.68
N GLY A 61 15.84 -4.03 8.98
CA GLY A 61 14.62 -4.57 9.59
C GLY A 61 13.40 -3.68 9.34
N ALA A 62 13.58 -2.37 9.41
CA ALA A 62 12.54 -1.38 9.11
C ALA A 62 12.24 -1.30 7.60
N GLY A 63 13.27 -1.32 6.74
CA GLY A 63 13.09 -1.29 5.29
C GLY A 63 12.28 -2.47 4.74
N ARG A 64 12.39 -3.65 5.35
CA ARG A 64 11.59 -4.83 4.97
C ARG A 64 10.09 -4.66 5.25
N LEU A 65 9.70 -3.84 6.23
CA LEU A 65 8.29 -3.59 6.52
C LEU A 65 7.58 -2.88 5.38
N VAL A 66 8.31 -2.17 4.52
CA VAL A 66 7.77 -1.43 3.37
C VAL A 66 7.39 -2.36 2.21
N LEU A 67 7.97 -3.57 2.13
CA LEU A 67 7.64 -4.55 1.08
C LEU A 67 6.15 -4.96 1.10
N LYS A 68 5.53 -4.96 2.28
CA LYS A 68 4.09 -5.25 2.43
C LYS A 68 3.24 -4.24 1.65
N ASP A 69 3.72 -3.00 1.53
CA ASP A 69 2.96 -1.91 0.94
C ASP A 69 2.88 -2.03 -0.59
N THR A 70 3.84 -2.72 -1.22
CA THR A 70 3.77 -3.10 -2.63
C THR A 70 2.64 -4.10 -2.89
N LEU A 71 2.45 -5.08 -2.01
CA LEU A 71 1.31 -6.01 -2.09
C LEU A 71 -0.01 -5.26 -1.89
N MET A 72 -0.02 -4.29 -0.97
CA MET A 72 -1.19 -3.46 -0.71
C MET A 72 -1.58 -2.62 -1.95
N LEU A 73 -0.61 -2.06 -2.67
CA LEU A 73 -0.84 -1.38 -3.96
C LEU A 73 -1.51 -2.30 -4.99
N ALA A 74 -0.97 -3.51 -5.16
CA ALA A 74 -1.51 -4.47 -6.11
C ALA A 74 -2.97 -4.83 -5.80
N GLY A 75 -3.27 -5.09 -4.52
CA GLY A 75 -4.64 -5.36 -4.07
C GLY A 75 -5.58 -4.15 -4.25
N ALA A 76 -5.11 -2.95 -3.90
CA ALA A 76 -5.89 -1.72 -4.00
C ALA A 76 -6.32 -1.42 -5.45
N VAL A 77 -5.42 -1.60 -6.42
CA VAL A 77 -5.74 -1.42 -7.85
C VAL A 77 -6.85 -2.36 -8.30
N MET A 78 -6.80 -3.63 -7.89
CA MET A 78 -7.84 -4.61 -8.24
C MET A 78 -9.21 -4.23 -7.66
N ILE A 79 -9.26 -3.80 -6.40
CA ILE A 79 -10.51 -3.38 -5.73
C ILE A 79 -11.08 -2.13 -6.40
N MET A 80 -10.24 -1.14 -6.72
CA MET A 80 -10.68 0.06 -7.42
C MET A 80 -11.25 -0.28 -8.81
N ALA A 81 -10.59 -1.16 -9.57
CA ALA A 81 -11.04 -1.58 -10.88
C ALA A 81 -12.39 -2.30 -10.83
N ASP A 82 -12.57 -3.24 -9.89
CA ASP A 82 -13.85 -3.95 -9.70
C ASP A 82 -14.98 -3.01 -9.26
N SER A 83 -14.69 -2.12 -8.31
CA SER A 83 -15.66 -1.15 -7.78
C SER A 83 -16.09 -0.15 -8.86
N ALA A 84 -15.13 0.38 -9.64
CA ALA A 84 -15.40 1.29 -10.74
C ALA A 84 -16.23 0.62 -11.85
N ARG A 85 -15.85 -0.59 -12.27
CA ARG A 85 -16.61 -1.36 -13.27
C ARG A 85 -18.05 -1.58 -12.82
N SER A 86 -18.25 -1.95 -11.57
CA SER A 86 -19.57 -2.24 -11.02
C SER A 86 -20.43 -0.98 -10.86
N LEU A 87 -19.83 0.15 -10.48
CA LEU A 87 -20.53 1.44 -10.43
C LEU A 87 -20.95 1.92 -11.82
N LEU A 88 -20.13 1.66 -12.86
CA LEU A 88 -20.50 1.98 -14.24
C LEU A 88 -21.66 1.11 -14.73
N LEU A 89 -21.65 -0.19 -14.40
CA LEU A 89 -22.74 -1.12 -14.75
C LEU A 89 -24.05 -0.78 -14.01
N GLN A 90 -24.00 -0.25 -12.79
CA GLN A 90 -25.20 0.21 -12.06
C GLN A 90 -25.79 1.51 -12.61
N ARG A 91 -25.04 2.26 -13.42
CA ARG A 91 -25.49 3.51 -14.04
C ARG A 91 -26.06 3.34 -15.45
N GLN A 92 -25.96 2.14 -16.02
CA GLN A 92 -26.64 1.75 -17.26
C GLN A 92 -27.93 1.00 -16.93
#